data_AF-B7GS41-F1
#
_entry.id   AF-B7GS41-F1
#
_cell.length_a   1.000
_cell.length_b   1.000
_cell.length_c   1.000
_cell.angle_alpha   90.00
_cell.angle_beta   90.00
_cell.angle_gamma   90.00
#
_symmetry.space_group_name_H-M   'P 1'
#
loop_
_entity.id
_entity.type
_entity.pdbx_description
1 polymer ?
#
loop_
_entity_poly.entity_id
_entity_poly.type
_entity_poly.pdbx_seq_one_letter_code
_entity_poly.pdbx_strand_id
1 'polypeptide(L)'
;MITAKDITDMVERVDAKLTPKCRYDGFQPCEGIYRLGDYGYVTETEYNAAFKGEPYWAQDAYMLEGNGVGCGRIARLYNDGDVEALSDYINERFDNDQMDDVFYTEATEDGEC
;
A
#
# COMPACT_ATOMS: atom_id res chain seq x y z
N MET A 1 11.37 -11.32 -14.55
CA MET A 1 11.24 -9.88 -14.83
C MET A 1 9.76 -9.57 -14.89
N ILE A 2 9.25 -8.71 -14.02
CA ILE A 2 7.85 -8.29 -14.02
C ILE A 2 7.67 -7.08 -14.93
N THR A 3 6.44 -6.82 -15.36
CA THR A 3 6.07 -5.73 -16.26
C THR A 3 5.17 -4.72 -15.56
N ALA A 4 4.96 -3.56 -16.17
CA ALA A 4 3.97 -2.60 -15.69
C ALA A 4 2.57 -3.23 -15.58
N LYS A 5 2.22 -4.13 -16.52
CA LYS A 5 0.93 -4.84 -16.51
C LYS A 5 0.81 -5.77 -15.30
N ASP A 6 1.88 -6.43 -14.89
CA ASP A 6 1.83 -7.30 -13.70
C ASP A 6 1.53 -6.50 -12.42
N ILE A 7 2.05 -5.26 -12.33
CA ILE A 7 1.72 -4.33 -11.24
C ILE A 7 0.25 -3.89 -11.31
N THR A 8 -0.21 -3.43 -12.49
CA THR A 8 -1.62 -3.00 -12.66
C THR A 8 -2.59 -4.12 -12.32
N ASP A 9 -2.38 -5.32 -12.87
CA ASP A 9 -3.24 -6.47 -12.60
C ASP A 9 -3.20 -6.86 -11.11
N MET A 10 -2.07 -6.66 -10.41
CA MET A 10 -1.95 -6.87 -8.96
C MET A 10 -2.75 -5.83 -8.18
N VAL A 11 -2.63 -4.54 -8.51
CA VAL A 11 -3.38 -3.45 -7.86
C VAL A 11 -4.88 -3.70 -7.98
N GLU A 12 -5.38 -4.03 -9.18
CA GLU A 12 -6.80 -4.33 -9.40
C GLU A 12 -7.31 -5.47 -8.50
N ARG A 13 -6.51 -6.53 -8.29
CA ARG A 13 -6.88 -7.65 -7.41
C ARG A 13 -6.86 -7.27 -5.94
N VAL A 14 -5.92 -6.43 -5.52
CA VAL A 14 -5.79 -5.97 -4.13
C VAL A 14 -6.90 -4.97 -3.81
N ASP A 15 -7.18 -4.02 -4.68
CA ASP A 15 -8.29 -3.07 -4.55
C ASP A 15 -9.63 -3.79 -4.40
N ALA A 16 -9.90 -4.79 -5.25
CA ALA A 16 -11.12 -5.60 -5.15
C ALA A 16 -11.31 -6.28 -3.77
N LYS A 17 -10.22 -6.50 -3.02
CA LYS A 17 -10.23 -7.07 -1.66
C LYS A 17 -10.31 -6.01 -0.57
N LEU A 18 -9.78 -4.80 -0.81
CA LEU A 18 -9.65 -3.72 0.17
C LEU A 18 -10.83 -2.75 0.14
N THR A 19 -11.24 -2.27 -1.04
CA THR A 19 -12.28 -1.24 -1.20
C THR A 19 -13.58 -1.56 -0.44
N PRO A 20 -14.09 -2.81 -0.41
CA PRO A 20 -15.31 -3.12 0.34
C PRO A 20 -15.18 -3.02 1.87
N LYS A 21 -13.95 -2.92 2.40
CA LYS A 21 -13.64 -2.88 3.84
C LYS A 21 -13.27 -1.46 4.31
N CYS A 22 -13.06 -0.53 3.38
CA CYS A 22 -12.65 0.81 3.70
C CYS A 22 -13.73 1.53 4.52
N ARG A 23 -13.27 2.26 5.54
CA ARG A 23 -14.11 3.08 6.42
C ARG A 23 -13.30 4.24 6.98
N TYR A 24 -13.96 5.24 7.53
CA TYR A 24 -13.32 6.42 8.13
C TYR A 24 -13.36 6.42 9.66
N ASP A 25 -14.09 5.47 10.26
CA ASP A 25 -14.31 5.39 11.69
C ASP A 25 -14.54 3.93 12.14
N GLY A 26 -14.73 3.75 13.45
CA GLY A 26 -15.01 2.46 14.05
C GLY A 26 -13.78 1.56 14.21
N PHE A 27 -12.59 2.16 14.31
CA PHE A 27 -11.36 1.47 14.67
C PHE A 27 -11.23 1.36 16.20
N GLN A 28 -10.43 0.41 16.67
CA GLN A 28 -10.06 0.38 18.09
C GLN A 28 -9.08 1.53 18.40
N PRO A 29 -9.08 2.06 19.63
CA PRO A 29 -8.04 2.97 20.10
C PRO A 29 -6.64 2.46 19.78
N CYS A 30 -5.81 3.30 19.15
CA CYS A 30 -4.44 2.98 18.76
C CYS A 30 -4.32 1.74 17.84
N GLU A 31 -5.36 1.39 17.09
CA GLU A 31 -5.31 0.29 16.12
C GLU A 31 -4.42 0.66 14.93
N GLY A 32 -3.54 -0.26 14.52
CA GLY A 32 -2.78 -0.12 13.29
C GLY A 32 -3.71 -0.12 12.07
N ILE A 33 -3.64 0.92 11.26
CA ILE A 33 -4.48 1.13 10.09
C ILE A 33 -3.64 1.54 8.87
N TYR A 34 -4.19 1.31 7.69
CA TYR A 34 -3.65 1.84 6.44
C TYR A 34 -4.63 2.82 5.83
N ARG A 35 -4.16 4.02 5.50
CA ARG A 35 -4.88 4.94 4.61
C ARG A 35 -4.77 4.41 3.18
N LEU A 36 -5.87 4.46 2.43
CA LEU A 36 -5.97 4.03 1.04
C LEU A 36 -6.52 5.15 0.15
N GLY A 37 -5.88 6.32 0.22
CA GLY A 37 -6.29 7.53 -0.49
C GLY A 37 -7.71 7.97 -0.13
N ASP A 38 -8.48 8.33 -1.15
CA ASP A 38 -9.88 8.76 -1.01
C ASP A 38 -10.84 7.60 -0.70
N TYR A 39 -10.39 6.34 -0.68
CA TYR A 39 -11.27 5.22 -0.29
C TYR A 39 -11.50 5.16 1.22
N GLY A 40 -10.60 5.73 2.02
CA GLY A 40 -10.63 5.67 3.48
C GLY A 40 -9.55 4.76 4.04
N TYR A 41 -9.84 4.07 5.15
CA TYR A 41 -8.88 3.32 5.93
C TYR A 41 -9.31 1.86 6.10
N VAL A 42 -8.34 0.98 6.29
CA VAL A 42 -8.53 -0.43 6.67
C VAL A 42 -7.61 -0.77 7.83
N THR A 43 -7.92 -1.81 8.60
CA THR A 43 -6.98 -2.30 9.62
C THR A 43 -5.75 -2.91 8.98
N GLU A 44 -4.63 -2.91 9.70
CA GLU A 44 -3.42 -3.64 9.30
C GLU A 44 -3.72 -5.12 9.02
N THR A 45 -4.60 -5.74 9.81
CA THR A 45 -5.01 -7.14 9.59
C THR A 45 -5.73 -7.31 8.25
N GLU A 46 -6.65 -6.40 7.92
CA GLU A 46 -7.38 -6.42 6.64
C GLU A 46 -6.46 -6.14 5.46
N TYR A 47 -5.53 -5.19 5.62
CA TYR A 47 -4.49 -4.87 4.65
C TYR A 47 -3.65 -6.11 4.35
N ASN A 48 -3.00 -6.68 5.36
CA ASN A 48 -2.17 -7.88 5.23
C ASN A 48 -2.93 -9.09 4.66
N ALA A 49 -4.22 -9.23 5.00
CA ALA A 49 -5.05 -10.29 4.43
C ALA A 49 -5.28 -10.14 2.92
N ALA A 50 -5.31 -8.93 2.37
CA ALA A 50 -5.51 -8.70 0.94
C ALA A 50 -4.34 -9.22 0.08
N PHE A 51 -3.13 -9.22 0.65
CA PHE A 51 -1.92 -9.70 -0.03
C PHE A 51 -1.66 -11.20 0.14
N LYS A 52 -2.50 -11.93 0.89
CA LYS A 52 -2.36 -13.40 0.98
C LYS A 52 -2.50 -14.04 -0.41
N GLY A 53 -1.44 -14.71 -0.83
CA GLY A 53 -1.36 -15.37 -2.15
C GLY A 53 -0.93 -14.44 -3.30
N GLU A 54 -0.71 -13.15 -3.04
CA GLU A 54 -0.06 -12.26 -4.00
C GLU A 54 1.47 -12.46 -3.96
N PRO A 55 2.20 -12.02 -5.00
CA PRO A 55 3.65 -12.01 -5.00
C PRO A 55 4.24 -11.22 -3.84
N TYR A 56 5.42 -11.60 -3.35
CA TYR A 56 6.03 -10.97 -2.17
C TYR A 56 6.36 -9.48 -2.36
N TRP A 57 6.55 -9.01 -3.59
CA TRP A 57 6.77 -7.60 -3.92
C TRP A 57 5.48 -6.75 -3.93
N ALA A 58 4.30 -7.38 -3.81
CA ALA A 58 3.03 -6.74 -4.04
C ALA A 58 2.72 -5.61 -3.05
N GLN A 59 3.09 -5.76 -1.77
CA GLN A 59 2.81 -4.74 -0.76
C GLN A 59 3.54 -3.43 -1.04
N ASP A 60 4.85 -3.50 -1.30
CA ASP A 60 5.66 -2.32 -1.62
C ASP A 60 5.26 -1.69 -2.95
N ALA A 61 5.00 -2.52 -3.97
CA ALA A 61 4.52 -2.04 -5.25
C ALA A 61 3.15 -1.34 -5.14
N TYR A 62 2.23 -1.88 -4.34
CA TYR A 62 0.91 -1.29 -4.10
C TYR A 62 1.04 0.06 -3.41
N MET A 63 1.88 0.15 -2.37
CA MET A 63 2.12 1.42 -1.67
C MET A 63 2.74 2.47 -2.59
N LEU A 64 3.72 2.10 -3.40
CA LEU A 64 4.33 3.03 -4.37
C LEU A 64 3.33 3.48 -5.44
N GLU A 65 2.54 2.57 -5.99
CA GLU A 65 1.55 2.89 -7.03
C GLU A 65 0.46 3.81 -6.48
N GLY A 66 -0.07 3.49 -5.30
CA GLY A 66 -1.07 4.30 -4.61
C GLY A 66 -0.59 5.69 -4.23
N ASN A 67 0.73 5.93 -4.15
CA ASN A 67 1.34 7.24 -3.97
C ASN A 67 1.87 7.84 -5.29
N GLY A 68 1.33 7.43 -6.43
CA GLY A 68 1.56 8.04 -7.74
C GLY A 68 2.84 7.60 -8.46
N VAL A 69 3.54 6.56 -8.00
CA VAL A 69 4.66 5.99 -8.77
C VAL A 69 4.11 5.15 -9.91
N GLY A 70 4.38 5.55 -11.16
CA GLY A 70 3.91 4.79 -12.31
C GLY A 70 4.42 3.34 -12.32
N CYS A 71 3.53 2.40 -12.63
CA CYS A 71 3.78 0.95 -12.68
C CYS A 71 5.05 0.56 -13.47
N GLY A 72 5.38 1.28 -14.55
CA GLY A 72 6.60 1.04 -15.32
C GLY A 72 7.90 1.36 -14.57
N ARG A 73 7.89 2.35 -13.68
CA ARG A 73 9.03 2.67 -12.80
C ARG A 73 9.17 1.63 -11.69
N ILE A 74 8.05 1.23 -11.08
CA ILE A 74 8.01 0.19 -10.05
C ILE A 74 8.59 -1.12 -10.60
N ALA A 75 8.12 -1.54 -11.79
CA ALA A 75 8.63 -2.75 -12.43
C ALA A 75 10.15 -2.67 -12.68
N ARG A 76 10.68 -1.52 -13.12
CA ARG A 76 12.14 -1.34 -13.31
C ARG A 76 12.91 -1.46 -12.01
N LEU A 77 12.48 -0.75 -10.96
CA LEU A 77 13.12 -0.82 -9.63
C LEU A 77 13.21 -2.26 -9.14
N TYR A 78 12.09 -3.00 -9.16
CA TYR A 78 12.06 -4.40 -8.77
C TYR A 78 12.95 -5.29 -9.64
N ASN A 79 12.97 -5.06 -10.96
CA ASN A 79 13.79 -5.89 -11.85
C ASN A 79 15.29 -5.63 -11.70
N ASP A 80 15.68 -4.43 -11.26
CA ASP A 80 17.08 -4.02 -11.09
C ASP A 80 17.63 -4.37 -9.70
N GLY A 81 16.79 -4.38 -8.65
CA GLY A 81 17.22 -4.58 -7.27
C GLY A 81 16.25 -5.33 -6.36
N ASP A 82 15.30 -6.07 -6.94
CA ASP A 82 14.30 -6.86 -6.21
C ASP A 82 13.46 -6.00 -5.25
N VAL A 83 12.81 -6.62 -4.26
CA VAL A 83 11.98 -5.95 -3.26
C VAL A 83 12.76 -4.94 -2.42
N GLU A 84 14.05 -5.16 -2.17
CA GLU A 84 14.91 -4.22 -1.41
C GLU A 84 14.94 -2.84 -2.08
N ALA A 85 15.06 -2.79 -3.41
CA ALA A 85 15.00 -1.52 -4.15
C ALA A 85 13.62 -0.83 -4.09
N LEU A 86 12.54 -1.59 -3.90
CA LEU A 86 11.21 -0.99 -3.67
C LEU A 86 11.13 -0.42 -2.26
N SER A 87 11.56 -1.18 -1.24
CA SER A 87 11.53 -0.76 0.15
C SER A 87 12.43 0.47 0.39
N ASP A 88 13.63 0.50 -0.18
CA ASP A 88 14.54 1.66 -0.11
C ASP A 88 13.90 2.90 -0.76
N TYR A 89 13.22 2.72 -1.89
CA TYR A 89 12.54 3.82 -2.56
C TYR A 89 11.33 4.32 -1.77
N ILE A 90 10.59 3.44 -1.08
CA ILE A 90 9.54 3.83 -0.14
C ILE A 90 10.12 4.70 0.98
N ASN A 91 11.22 4.27 1.60
CA ASN A 91 11.87 5.02 2.67
C ASN A 91 12.34 6.41 2.18
N GLU A 92 12.98 6.48 1.01
CA GLU A 92 13.35 7.75 0.39
C GLU A 92 12.13 8.67 0.19
N ARG A 93 10.98 8.11 -0.20
CA ARG A 93 9.76 8.91 -0.41
C ARG A 93 9.12 9.36 0.90
N PHE A 94 9.18 8.58 1.97
CA PHE A 94 8.81 9.04 3.31
C PHE A 94 9.71 10.18 3.77
N ASP A 95 11.02 10.06 3.63
CA ASP A 95 11.99 11.11 4.01
C ASP A 95 11.79 12.43 3.24
N ASN A 96 11.13 12.36 2.08
CA ASN A 96 10.85 13.50 1.21
C ASN A 96 9.39 13.99 1.26
N ASP A 97 8.59 13.52 2.22
CA ASP A 97 7.16 13.85 2.37
C ASP A 97 6.34 13.58 1.09
N GLN A 98 6.49 12.38 0.50
CA GLN A 98 5.83 11.99 -0.77
C GLN A 98 4.89 10.77 -0.64
N MET A 99 4.45 10.45 0.58
CA MET A 99 3.66 9.26 0.91
C MET A 99 2.34 9.66 1.60
N ASP A 100 1.47 10.37 0.86
CA ASP A 100 0.27 11.03 1.40
C ASP A 100 -1.03 10.24 1.20
N ASP A 101 -1.04 9.24 0.33
CA ASP A 101 -2.25 8.53 -0.10
C ASP A 101 -2.32 7.13 0.49
N VAL A 102 -1.26 6.33 0.33
CA VAL A 102 -1.21 4.96 0.85
C VAL A 102 -0.08 4.80 1.85
N PHE A 103 -0.41 4.72 3.13
CA PHE A 103 0.60 4.58 4.19
C PHE A 103 0.01 3.95 5.46
N TYR A 104 0.88 3.38 6.28
CA TYR A 104 0.55 2.89 7.62
C TYR A 104 0.48 4.05 8.61
N THR A 105 -0.52 4.03 9.49
CA THR A 105 -0.62 4.92 10.65
C THR A 105 -1.37 4.18 11.77
N GLU A 106 -1.59 4.85 12.90
CA GLU A 106 -2.43 4.36 13.99
C GLU A 106 -3.66 5.23 14.13
N ALA A 107 -4.79 4.61 14.47
CA ALA A 107 -5.97 5.34 14.92
C ALA A 107 -5.66 6.11 16.21
N THR A 108 -6.39 7.18 16.47
CA THR A 108 -6.24 7.97 17.71
C THR A 108 -6.64 7.16 18.95
N GLU A 109 -6.44 7.73 20.14
CA GLU A 109 -6.89 7.14 21.42
C GLU A 109 -8.42 6.95 21.48
N ASP A 110 -9.17 7.64 20.61
CA ASP A 110 -10.62 7.53 20.50
C ASP A 110 -11.07 6.63 19.33
N GLY A 111 -10.13 6.06 18.57
CA GLY A 111 -10.42 5.19 17.41
C GLY A 111 -10.76 5.94 16.12
N GLU A 112 -10.35 7.21 16.02
CA GLU A 112 -10.49 8.06 14.81
C GLU A 112 -9.25 7.96 13.91
N CYS A 113 -9.33 8.38 12.64
CA CYS A 113 -8.25 8.26 11.64
C CYS A 113 -7.46 9.56 11.40
#